data_AF-A0A3B3SW61-F1
#
_entry.id   AF-A0A3B3SW61-F1
#
_cell.length_a   1.000
_cell.length_b   1.000
_cell.length_c   1.000
_cell.angle_alpha   90.00
_cell.angle_beta   90.00
_cell.angle_gamma   90.00
#
_symmetry.space_group_name_H-M   'P 1'
#
loop_
_entity.id
_entity.type
_entity.pdbx_description
1 polymer ?
#
loop_
_entity_poly.entity_id
_entity_poly.type
_entity_poly.pdbx_seq_one_letter_code
_entity_poly.pdbx_strand_id
1 'polypeptide(L)'
;MLSMTYSESVRSGINRYHSEPGLSVPRPAEHSQLQRQREQRAAMHLRNMEDFLKMHGLSLEECVSYQTGMKYRNLGKSGLRVSCLGLGECTDVVSKTCSLTLVPQMAEQLMTLAYENGINLFDTAEVYAAGKPRLSCVSLRRRSSLVITTKIFWGGKYGICLLLPFAVAETVRAMTHVINQGMAMYWGTSRWSPMEIMEAYSVARQFNQIPPICEQAEYHMFQREKVEVQLPELFHKIGVGAMTWSPLACGIISGKYDSGVPPYSRASLKGYQWLKDKILSEEGRRQQAKLKELQAIAERLGCTLPQLAIAWCLRNEGVSSVLLGASNTDQLMENIGAIQVLPKLSSSIVHEVDSILGNKPYSKKDYRS
;
A
#
# COMPACT_ATOMS: atom_id res chain seq x y z
N MET A 1 3.09 22.58 14.72
CA MET A 1 3.76 22.04 13.53
C MET A 1 2.66 21.49 12.63
N LEU A 2 2.19 22.33 11.72
CA LEU A 2 1.11 22.01 10.78
C LEU A 2 1.65 20.97 9.81
N SER A 3 1.09 19.75 9.82
CA SER A 3 1.33 18.76 8.76
C SER A 3 0.61 19.24 7.51
N MET A 4 1.25 20.14 6.75
CA MET A 4 0.81 20.52 5.42
C MET A 4 1.63 19.74 4.42
N THR A 5 1.09 18.59 4.02
CA THR A 5 1.57 17.89 2.85
C THR A 5 0.49 18.05 1.77
N TYR A 6 0.90 18.65 0.64
CA TYR A 6 0.32 18.85 -0.70
C TYR A 6 -0.81 17.92 -1.28
N SER A 7 -1.68 18.51 -2.11
CA SER A 7 -2.81 17.86 -2.81
C SER A 7 -2.58 17.89 -4.33
N GLU A 8 -2.69 16.75 -5.02
CA GLU A 8 -2.79 16.69 -6.50
C GLU A 8 -4.24 16.88 -7.01
N SER A 9 -5.12 17.54 -6.24
CA SER A 9 -6.52 17.74 -6.63
C SER A 9 -6.74 19.03 -7.43
N VAL A 10 -6.23 19.11 -8.66
CA VAL A 10 -6.79 19.99 -9.70
C VAL A 10 -6.74 19.29 -11.07
N ARG A 11 -7.54 18.23 -11.23
CA ARG A 11 -7.90 17.68 -12.56
C ARG A 11 -9.28 18.13 -13.05
N SER A 12 -9.98 19.01 -12.33
CA SER A 12 -11.36 19.40 -12.68
C SER A 12 -11.50 20.49 -13.75
N GLY A 13 -10.41 21.16 -14.16
CA GLY A 13 -10.47 22.24 -15.16
C GLY A 13 -10.28 21.81 -16.62
N ILE A 14 -9.57 20.71 -16.88
CA ILE A 14 -9.14 20.32 -18.24
C ILE A 14 -10.12 19.34 -18.90
N ASN A 15 -10.90 18.59 -18.11
CA ASN A 15 -11.86 17.60 -18.63
C ASN A 15 -13.15 18.20 -19.23
N ARG A 16 -13.27 19.53 -19.37
CA ARG A 16 -14.39 20.15 -20.10
C ARG A 16 -14.18 20.24 -21.62
N TYR A 17 -13.00 19.88 -22.14
CA TYR A 17 -12.70 20.01 -23.58
C TYR A 17 -12.27 18.74 -24.32
N HIS A 18 -12.35 17.55 -23.72
CA HIS A 18 -12.03 16.31 -24.44
C HIS A 18 -13.13 15.27 -24.26
N SER A 19 -14.24 15.52 -24.93
CA SER A 19 -15.21 14.50 -25.32
C SER A 19 -15.20 14.39 -26.84
N GLU A 20 -14.21 13.71 -27.41
CA GLU A 20 -14.31 13.00 -28.69
C GLU A 20 -13.34 11.81 -28.73
N PRO A 21 -13.67 10.72 -29.46
CA PRO A 21 -13.04 9.42 -29.30
C PRO A 21 -11.93 9.19 -30.34
N GLY A 22 -10.69 9.03 -29.87
CA GLY A 22 -9.58 8.53 -30.69
C GLY A 22 -8.27 9.21 -30.34
N LEU A 23 -7.49 8.63 -29.44
CA LEU A 23 -6.10 9.04 -29.24
C LEU A 23 -5.21 7.80 -29.19
N SER A 24 -4.42 7.70 -30.25
CA SER A 24 -3.26 6.82 -30.44
C SER A 24 -2.25 6.99 -29.30
N VAL A 25 -1.42 5.96 -29.10
CA VAL A 25 -0.25 5.97 -28.21
C VAL A 25 0.58 7.25 -28.47
N PRO A 26 0.96 8.02 -27.42
CA PRO A 26 1.66 9.29 -27.60
C PRO A 26 3.02 9.09 -28.28
N ARG A 27 3.38 9.98 -29.22
CA ARG A 27 4.67 9.91 -29.91
C ARG A 27 5.84 10.19 -28.95
N PRO A 28 7.06 9.72 -29.20
CA PRO A 28 8.22 9.92 -28.31
C PRO A 28 8.48 11.40 -27.93
N ALA A 29 8.23 12.33 -28.86
CA ALA A 29 8.35 13.77 -28.62
C ALA A 29 7.31 14.31 -27.61
N GLU A 30 6.11 13.74 -27.57
CA GLU A 30 5.03 14.09 -26.63
C GLU A 30 5.35 13.57 -25.22
N HIS A 31 5.99 12.40 -25.11
CA HIS A 31 6.51 11.88 -23.84
C HIS A 31 7.57 12.80 -23.22
N SER A 32 8.53 13.29 -24.01
CA SER A 32 9.56 14.22 -23.54
C SER A 32 9.00 15.61 -23.18
N GLN A 33 7.90 16.05 -23.80
CA GLN A 33 7.21 17.28 -23.42
C GLN A 33 6.41 17.11 -22.12
N LEU A 34 5.69 16.00 -21.96
CA LEU A 34 4.97 15.66 -20.72
C LEU A 34 5.92 15.54 -19.52
N GLN A 35 7.09 14.93 -19.73
CA GLN A 35 8.12 14.83 -18.70
C GLN A 35 8.66 16.21 -18.29
N ARG A 36 8.99 17.07 -19.28
CA ARG A 36 9.41 18.45 -19.00
C ARG A 36 8.35 19.27 -18.26
N GLN A 37 7.08 19.12 -18.62
CA GLN A 37 5.97 19.79 -17.91
C GLN A 37 5.84 19.29 -16.47
N ARG A 38 6.02 17.98 -16.22
CA ARG A 38 6.03 17.41 -14.86
C ARG A 38 7.19 17.98 -14.03
N GLU A 39 8.38 18.05 -14.62
CA GLU A 39 9.59 18.60 -13.98
C GLU A 39 9.40 20.10 -13.64
N GLN A 40 8.88 20.90 -14.58
CA GLN A 40 8.61 22.32 -14.35
C GLN A 40 7.58 22.54 -13.22
N ARG A 41 6.53 21.73 -13.17
CA ARG A 41 5.52 21.81 -12.09
C ARG A 41 6.10 21.40 -10.74
N ALA A 42 6.88 20.31 -10.71
CA ALA A 42 7.56 19.87 -9.50
C ALA A 42 8.51 20.97 -8.96
N ALA A 43 9.28 21.61 -9.85
CA ALA A 43 10.18 22.71 -9.48
C ALA A 43 9.43 23.94 -8.95
N MET A 44 8.32 24.33 -9.58
CA MET A 44 7.49 25.44 -9.12
C MET A 44 6.89 25.16 -7.73
N HIS A 45 6.46 23.92 -7.49
CA HIS A 45 5.97 23.53 -6.17
C HIS A 45 7.04 23.48 -5.09
N LEU A 46 8.24 23.04 -5.44
CA LEU A 46 9.37 23.05 -4.51
C LEU A 46 9.64 24.48 -4.04
N ARG A 47 9.67 25.46 -4.97
CA ARG A 47 9.83 26.88 -4.64
C ARG A 47 8.71 27.41 -3.75
N ASN A 48 7.45 27.14 -4.10
CA ASN A 48 6.32 27.58 -3.27
C ASN A 48 6.38 27.00 -1.85
N MET A 49 6.84 25.76 -1.71
CA MET A 49 6.99 25.10 -0.42
C MET A 49 8.16 25.70 0.38
N GLU A 50 9.30 25.98 -0.26
CA GLU A 50 10.41 26.70 0.37
C GLU A 50 9.98 28.07 0.89
N ASP A 51 9.23 28.83 0.11
CA ASP A 51 8.72 30.14 0.52
C ASP A 51 7.76 30.01 1.71
N PHE A 52 6.86 29.01 1.70
CA PHE A 52 5.96 28.73 2.80
C PHE A 52 6.70 28.35 4.10
N LEU A 53 7.70 27.47 4.00
CA LEU A 53 8.49 27.04 5.14
C LEU A 53 9.29 28.20 5.72
N LYS A 54 9.92 29.03 4.85
CA LYS A 54 10.63 30.25 5.26
C LYS A 54 9.72 31.21 6.03
N MET A 55 8.47 31.40 5.58
CA MET A 55 7.48 32.23 6.30
C MET A 55 7.20 31.73 7.73
N HIS A 56 7.41 30.44 8.01
CA HIS A 56 7.19 29.83 9.32
C HIS A 56 8.51 29.54 10.07
N GLY A 57 9.64 30.05 9.58
CA GLY A 57 10.96 29.83 10.18
C GLY A 57 11.46 28.38 10.10
N LEU A 58 11.03 27.63 9.08
CA LEU A 58 11.42 26.23 8.84
C LEU A 58 12.25 26.12 7.56
N SER A 59 13.17 25.16 7.52
CA SER A 59 13.92 24.80 6.30
C SER A 59 13.32 23.59 5.58
N LEU A 60 13.44 23.57 4.25
CA LEU A 60 13.11 22.39 3.45
C LEU A 60 14.05 21.21 3.78
N GLU A 61 15.32 21.48 4.06
CA GLU A 61 16.34 20.46 4.37
C GLU A 61 16.09 19.77 5.73
N GLU A 62 15.33 20.42 6.60
CA GLU A 62 14.91 19.89 7.90
C GLU A 62 13.64 19.03 7.80
N CYS A 63 12.96 19.04 6.65
CA CYS A 63 11.74 18.26 6.46
C CYS A 63 12.08 16.77 6.31
N VAL A 64 11.39 15.93 7.08
CA VAL A 64 11.58 14.46 7.07
C VAL A 64 11.52 13.89 5.64
N SER A 65 10.59 14.36 4.81
CA SER A 65 10.49 13.92 3.41
C SER A 65 11.73 14.22 2.56
N TYR A 66 12.42 15.32 2.84
CA TYR A 66 13.63 15.72 2.11
C TYR A 66 14.81 14.85 2.56
N GLN A 67 14.94 14.61 3.87
CA GLN A 67 16.00 13.79 4.44
C GLN A 67 15.88 12.30 4.08
N THR A 68 14.65 11.76 4.06
CA THR A 68 14.43 10.32 3.87
C THR A 68 14.03 9.96 2.44
N GLY A 69 13.64 10.94 1.63
CA GLY A 69 13.06 10.71 0.30
C GLY A 69 11.65 10.11 0.32
N MET A 70 11.01 9.99 1.49
CA MET A 70 9.67 9.43 1.64
C MET A 70 8.64 10.26 0.87
N LYS A 71 7.90 9.59 -0.01
CA LYS A 71 6.83 10.20 -0.79
C LYS A 71 5.50 10.05 -0.06
N TYR A 72 4.74 11.12 0.02
CA TYR A 72 3.38 11.09 0.56
C TYR A 72 2.39 11.16 -0.61
N ARG A 73 1.19 10.58 -0.45
CA ARG A 73 0.11 10.59 -1.46
C ARG A 73 -1.24 10.70 -0.78
N ASN A 74 -2.26 11.15 -1.50
CA ASN A 74 -3.63 11.06 -1.03
C ASN A 74 -4.06 9.57 -1.01
N LEU A 75 -4.80 9.18 0.03
CA LEU A 75 -5.46 7.88 0.07
C LEU A 75 -6.75 7.96 -0.76
N GLY A 76 -6.69 7.52 -2.01
CA GLY A 76 -7.75 7.73 -2.97
C GLY A 76 -7.95 9.21 -3.31
N LYS A 77 -9.20 9.63 -3.50
CA LYS A 77 -9.56 11.05 -3.66
C LYS A 77 -9.83 11.78 -2.33
N SER A 78 -9.58 11.13 -1.19
CA SER A 78 -9.74 11.77 0.12
C SER A 78 -8.65 12.81 0.38
N GLY A 79 -8.87 13.69 1.36
CA GLY A 79 -7.83 14.62 1.84
C GLY A 79 -6.77 13.99 2.73
N LEU A 80 -6.91 12.71 3.11
CA LEU A 80 -5.97 12.01 3.99
C LEU A 80 -4.67 11.70 3.25
N ARG A 81 -3.54 12.16 3.79
CA ARG A 81 -2.22 11.85 3.25
C ARG A 81 -1.49 10.76 4.02
N VAL A 82 -0.99 9.80 3.26
CA VAL A 82 -0.23 8.66 3.75
C VAL A 82 1.14 8.63 3.09
N SER A 83 2.16 8.17 3.81
CA SER A 83 3.42 7.75 3.23
C SER A 83 3.18 6.63 2.21
N CYS A 84 3.98 6.56 1.13
CA CYS A 84 3.83 5.52 0.12
C CYS A 84 4.20 4.13 0.66
N LEU A 85 4.95 4.06 1.75
CA LEU A 85 5.15 2.85 2.53
C LEU A 85 4.42 3.01 3.87
N GLY A 86 3.73 1.97 4.31
CA GLY A 86 3.17 1.85 5.65
C GLY A 86 3.75 0.65 6.38
N LEU A 87 3.63 0.60 7.70
CA LEU A 87 4.03 -0.56 8.49
C LEU A 87 2.78 -1.28 9.01
N GLY A 88 2.61 -2.54 8.63
CA GLY A 88 1.54 -3.40 9.14
C GLY A 88 2.02 -4.27 10.30
N GLU A 89 1.17 -4.45 11.32
CA GLU A 89 1.37 -5.40 12.42
C GLU A 89 1.16 -6.87 11.98
N CYS A 90 0.81 -7.09 10.71
CA CYS A 90 0.33 -8.37 10.23
C CYS A 90 1.46 -9.42 10.11
N THR A 91 1.46 -10.34 11.09
CA THR A 91 1.94 -11.74 11.12
C THR A 91 3.36 -12.10 11.57
N ASP A 92 4.34 -11.20 11.66
CA ASP A 92 5.63 -11.57 12.29
C ASP A 92 5.57 -11.54 13.83
N VAL A 93 4.48 -11.02 14.39
CA VAL A 93 4.31 -10.79 15.84
C VAL A 93 3.42 -11.83 16.52
N VAL A 94 2.75 -12.72 15.78
CA VAL A 94 1.65 -13.51 16.36
C VAL A 94 1.55 -14.92 15.78
N SER A 95 2.21 -15.87 16.45
CA SER A 95 1.61 -17.18 16.68
C SER A 95 1.44 -17.35 18.19
N LYS A 96 0.23 -17.72 18.61
CA LYS A 96 -0.22 -17.90 20.00
C LYS A 96 0.55 -18.97 20.79
N THR A 97 1.62 -19.53 20.23
CA THR A 97 2.39 -20.65 20.80
C THR A 97 3.89 -20.59 20.51
N CYS A 98 4.40 -19.52 19.89
CA CYS A 98 5.83 -19.35 19.68
C CYS A 98 6.43 -18.39 20.70
N SER A 99 7.46 -18.84 21.40
CA SER A 99 8.40 -18.03 22.18
C SER A 99 9.19 -17.01 21.34
N LEU A 100 8.85 -16.84 20.05
CA LEU A 100 9.30 -15.78 19.15
C LEU A 100 8.28 -14.65 19.12
N THR A 101 7.84 -14.25 20.32
CA THR A 101 7.25 -12.92 20.46
C THR A 101 8.39 -11.99 20.10
N LEU A 102 8.25 -11.16 19.07
CA LEU A 102 9.09 -9.96 19.04
C LEU A 102 8.92 -9.31 20.40
N VAL A 103 9.99 -9.29 21.19
CA VAL A 103 10.02 -8.66 22.50
C VAL A 103 9.41 -7.27 22.28
N PRO A 104 8.51 -6.76 23.15
CA PRO A 104 7.87 -5.46 22.95
C PRO A 104 8.83 -4.35 22.48
N GLN A 105 10.09 -4.44 22.93
CA GLN A 105 11.24 -3.66 22.49
C GLN A 105 11.48 -3.66 20.96
N MET A 106 11.44 -4.82 20.27
CA MET A 106 11.64 -4.88 18.82
C MET A 106 10.47 -4.27 18.04
N ALA A 107 9.22 -4.44 18.52
CA ALA A 107 8.08 -3.79 17.90
C ALA A 107 8.19 -2.25 18.00
N GLU A 108 8.63 -1.75 19.17
CA GLU A 108 8.94 -0.35 19.39
C GLU A 108 10.10 0.14 18.49
N GLN A 109 11.17 -0.63 18.35
CA GLN A 109 12.28 -0.32 17.44
C GLN A 109 11.82 -0.22 15.99
N LEU A 110 11.02 -1.18 15.51
CA LEU A 110 10.47 -1.16 14.15
C LEU A 110 9.58 0.05 13.90
N MET A 111 8.69 0.38 14.83
CA MET A 111 7.82 1.55 14.71
C MET A 111 8.62 2.86 14.75
N THR A 112 9.60 2.95 15.65
CA THR A 112 10.48 4.12 15.76
C THR A 112 11.26 4.33 14.47
N LEU A 113 11.87 3.27 13.95
CA LEU A 113 12.63 3.30 12.71
C LEU A 113 11.76 3.67 11.52
N ALA A 114 10.55 3.10 11.43
CA ALA A 114 9.58 3.46 10.39
C ALA A 114 9.23 4.96 10.46
N TYR A 115 8.89 5.46 11.65
CA TYR A 115 8.53 6.86 11.85
C TYR A 115 9.67 7.83 11.53
N GLU A 116 10.89 7.52 11.96
CA GLU A 116 12.09 8.32 11.69
C GLU A 116 12.44 8.36 10.20
N ASN A 117 12.09 7.30 9.46
CA ASN A 117 12.21 7.26 8.00
C ASN A 117 11.00 7.89 7.27
N GLY A 118 10.06 8.52 7.99
CA GLY A 118 8.91 9.23 7.42
C GLY A 118 7.68 8.38 7.16
N ILE A 119 7.62 7.13 7.64
CA ILE A 119 6.38 6.35 7.58
C ILE A 119 5.39 6.94 8.59
N ASN A 120 4.24 7.38 8.11
CA ASN A 120 3.15 7.89 8.96
C ASN A 120 1.98 6.91 9.08
N LEU A 121 1.93 5.87 8.24
CA LEU A 121 0.85 4.91 8.16
C LEU A 121 1.20 3.62 8.92
N PHE A 122 0.40 3.32 9.95
CA PHE A 122 0.54 2.13 10.79
C PHE A 122 -0.77 1.36 10.83
N ASP A 123 -0.72 0.07 10.49
CA ASP A 123 -1.91 -0.76 10.30
C ASP A 123 -1.97 -1.95 11.27
N THR A 124 -3.13 -2.18 11.87
CA THR A 124 -3.39 -3.30 12.79
C THR A 124 -4.79 -3.91 12.56
N ALA A 125 -5.19 -4.88 13.37
CA ALA A 125 -6.53 -5.47 13.41
C ALA A 125 -6.81 -6.08 14.78
N GLU A 126 -8.08 -6.13 15.19
CA GLU A 126 -8.46 -6.71 16.49
C GLU A 126 -8.09 -8.20 16.63
N VAL A 127 -8.09 -8.93 15.51
CA VAL A 127 -7.75 -10.36 15.47
C VAL A 127 -6.26 -10.59 15.73
N TYR A 128 -5.43 -9.57 15.50
CA TYR A 128 -4.01 -9.66 15.77
C TYR A 128 -3.79 -9.73 17.28
N ALA A 129 -2.96 -10.70 17.70
CA ALA A 129 -2.63 -10.97 19.10
C ALA A 129 -3.84 -11.17 20.05
N ALA A 130 -5.02 -11.54 19.51
CA ALA A 130 -6.27 -11.66 20.27
C ALA A 130 -6.63 -10.37 21.04
N GLY A 131 -6.53 -9.22 20.36
CA GLY A 131 -6.93 -7.93 20.90
C GLY A 131 -5.93 -7.27 21.86
N LYS A 132 -4.70 -7.80 22.01
CA LYS A 132 -3.64 -7.12 22.78
C LYS A 132 -3.01 -6.00 21.92
N PRO A 133 -3.30 -4.72 22.19
CA PRO A 133 -2.78 -3.63 21.37
C PRO A 133 -1.28 -3.45 21.63
N ARG A 134 -0.45 -3.52 20.59
CA ARG A 134 1.00 -3.31 20.68
C ARG A 134 1.47 -1.95 20.16
N LEU A 135 0.54 -1.10 19.73
CA LEU A 135 0.81 0.29 19.31
C LEU A 135 1.06 1.26 20.50
N SER A 136 1.39 0.75 21.70
CA SER A 136 1.55 1.59 22.90
C SER A 136 2.66 2.65 22.74
N CYS A 137 3.74 2.35 22.02
CA CYS A 137 4.85 3.29 21.77
C CYS A 137 4.44 4.51 20.91
N VAL A 138 3.39 4.38 20.09
CA VAL A 138 2.88 5.48 19.24
C VAL A 138 2.33 6.64 20.08
N SER A 139 1.96 6.39 21.34
CA SER A 139 1.45 7.39 22.28
C SER A 139 2.45 8.51 22.61
N LEU A 140 3.76 8.30 22.39
CA LEU A 140 4.81 9.29 22.66
C LEU A 140 4.99 10.30 21.51
N ARG A 141 4.35 10.07 20.36
CA ARG A 141 4.42 10.96 19.19
C ARG A 141 3.14 11.79 19.08
N ARG A 142 3.22 12.92 18.38
CA ARG A 142 2.02 13.77 18.15
C ARG A 142 0.99 12.99 17.35
N ARG A 143 -0.19 12.77 17.91
CA ARG A 143 -1.28 12.02 17.26
C ARG A 143 -1.64 12.55 15.86
N SER A 144 -1.46 13.85 15.63
CA SER A 144 -1.74 14.51 14.34
C SER A 144 -0.71 14.23 13.23
N SER A 145 0.48 13.70 13.55
CA SER A 145 1.46 13.28 12.54
C SER A 145 1.30 11.82 12.09
N LEU A 146 0.31 11.11 12.63
CA LEU A 146 0.15 9.66 12.45
C LEU A 146 -1.20 9.29 11.83
N VAL A 147 -1.17 8.31 10.94
CA VAL A 147 -2.33 7.64 10.37
C VAL A 147 -2.35 6.21 10.90
N ILE A 148 -3.28 5.94 11.81
CA ILE A 148 -3.45 4.61 12.40
C ILE A 148 -4.70 3.98 11.80
N THR A 149 -4.56 2.77 11.25
CA THR A 149 -5.68 1.99 10.70
C THR A 149 -5.86 0.70 11.50
N THR A 150 -7.11 0.30 11.73
CA THR A 150 -7.45 -0.98 12.34
C THR A 150 -8.56 -1.68 11.54
N LYS A 151 -8.63 -3.01 11.59
CA LYS A 151 -9.65 -3.82 10.93
C LYS A 151 -10.50 -4.55 11.96
N ILE A 152 -11.80 -4.58 11.70
CA ILE A 152 -12.83 -5.17 12.55
C ILE A 152 -13.52 -6.29 11.77
N PHE A 153 -13.56 -7.49 12.36
CA PHE A 153 -14.35 -8.64 11.90
C PHE A 153 -14.38 -9.76 12.95
N TRP A 154 -13.22 -10.11 13.53
CA TRP A 154 -13.05 -11.25 14.45
C TRP A 154 -12.73 -10.78 15.89
N GLY A 155 -13.72 -10.24 16.59
CA GLY A 155 -13.57 -9.72 17.97
C GLY A 155 -13.66 -10.75 19.10
N GLY A 156 -13.92 -12.03 18.82
CA GLY A 156 -14.04 -13.07 19.85
C GLY A 156 -14.57 -14.42 19.33
N LYS A 157 -14.76 -15.40 20.22
CA LYS A 157 -15.31 -16.74 19.89
C LYS A 157 -16.76 -16.71 19.35
N TYR A 158 -17.47 -15.61 19.60
CA TYR A 158 -18.85 -15.38 19.18
C TYR A 158 -18.96 -14.16 18.25
N GLY A 159 -18.00 -14.00 17.33
CA GLY A 159 -18.05 -12.92 16.34
C GLY A 159 -19.37 -12.97 15.56
N ILE A 160 -20.15 -11.89 15.61
CA ILE A 160 -21.40 -11.76 14.86
C ILE A 160 -21.03 -11.62 13.38
N CYS A 161 -21.32 -12.68 12.63
CA CYS A 161 -21.18 -12.72 11.19
C CYS A 161 -22.36 -11.96 10.57
N LEU A 162 -22.19 -10.68 10.25
CA LEU A 162 -23.17 -9.92 9.46
C LEU A 162 -23.08 -10.35 7.99
N LEU A 163 -23.61 -11.55 7.68
CA LEU A 163 -23.71 -12.07 6.31
C LEU A 163 -25.18 -12.37 5.96
N LEU A 164 -25.93 -11.34 5.61
CA LEU A 164 -27.12 -11.42 4.77
C LEU A 164 -27.21 -10.12 3.95
N PRO A 165 -27.88 -10.06 2.79
CA PRO A 165 -27.92 -8.88 1.89
C PRO A 165 -28.48 -7.58 2.51
N PHE A 166 -28.92 -7.59 3.77
CA PHE A 166 -29.18 -6.39 4.58
C PHE A 166 -27.91 -5.81 5.25
N ALA A 167 -26.78 -6.52 5.18
CA ALA A 167 -25.55 -6.24 5.91
C ALA A 167 -24.73 -5.08 5.34
N VAL A 168 -24.77 -4.81 4.02
CA VAL A 168 -24.01 -3.67 3.48
C VAL A 168 -24.63 -2.35 3.94
N ALA A 169 -25.96 -2.24 3.90
CA ALA A 169 -26.65 -1.05 4.40
C ALA A 169 -26.33 -0.81 5.88
N GLU A 170 -26.48 -1.82 6.72
CA GLU A 170 -26.17 -1.75 8.15
C GLU A 170 -24.68 -1.43 8.41
N THR A 171 -23.76 -2.07 7.67
CA THR A 171 -22.32 -1.81 7.77
C THR A 171 -22.00 -0.36 7.45
N VAL A 172 -22.56 0.20 6.36
CA VAL A 172 -22.35 1.61 6.01
C VAL A 172 -22.94 2.54 7.09
N ARG A 173 -24.10 2.21 7.67
CA ARG A 173 -24.67 2.96 8.80
C ARG A 173 -23.76 2.93 10.02
N ALA A 174 -23.28 1.75 10.39
CA ALA A 174 -22.41 1.55 11.54
C ALA A 174 -21.08 2.29 11.36
N MET A 175 -20.46 2.19 10.19
CA MET A 175 -19.22 2.89 9.85
C MET A 175 -19.41 4.42 9.85
N THR A 176 -20.54 4.89 9.34
CA THR A 176 -20.90 6.32 9.40
C THR A 176 -21.14 6.78 10.84
N HIS A 177 -21.78 5.95 11.66
CA HIS A 177 -22.04 6.26 13.07
C HIS A 177 -20.72 6.42 13.85
N VAL A 178 -19.78 5.47 13.74
CA VAL A 178 -18.50 5.57 14.47
C VAL A 178 -17.65 6.76 14.00
N ILE A 179 -17.79 7.19 12.74
CA ILE A 179 -17.15 8.43 12.27
C ILE A 179 -17.81 9.66 12.89
N ASN A 180 -19.14 9.73 12.90
CA ASN A 180 -19.87 10.85 13.48
C ASN A 180 -19.67 10.96 15.01
N GLN A 181 -19.40 9.84 15.70
CA GLN A 181 -19.03 9.81 17.11
C GLN A 181 -17.55 10.17 17.37
N GLY A 182 -16.75 10.44 16.32
CA GLY A 182 -15.33 10.79 16.45
C GLY A 182 -14.43 9.60 16.80
N MET A 183 -14.90 8.36 16.71
CA MET A 183 -14.11 7.15 16.98
C MET A 183 -13.18 6.81 15.80
N ALA A 184 -13.57 7.17 14.59
CA ALA A 184 -12.78 7.05 13.38
C ALA A 184 -12.90 8.34 12.53
N MET A 185 -11.88 8.65 11.73
CA MET A 185 -11.94 9.79 10.80
C MET A 185 -12.53 9.39 9.45
N TYR A 186 -12.24 8.16 9.01
CA TYR A 186 -12.67 7.59 7.74
C TYR A 186 -12.85 6.08 7.90
N TRP A 187 -13.50 5.44 6.94
CA TRP A 187 -13.57 3.99 6.85
C TRP A 187 -13.19 3.50 5.45
N GLY A 188 -12.88 2.22 5.37
CA GLY A 188 -12.48 1.54 4.15
C GLY A 188 -12.87 0.07 4.19
N THR A 189 -12.57 -0.61 3.10
CA THR A 189 -12.88 -2.03 2.88
C THR A 189 -11.58 -2.84 2.85
N SER A 190 -11.66 -4.16 3.06
CA SER A 190 -10.52 -5.06 2.86
C SER A 190 -11.00 -6.42 2.39
N ARG A 191 -10.44 -6.89 1.27
CA ARG A 191 -10.85 -8.14 0.59
C ARG A 191 -12.27 -8.10 0.01
N TRP A 192 -12.86 -6.92 -0.15
CA TRP A 192 -14.18 -6.77 -0.78
C TRP A 192 -14.05 -6.79 -2.30
N SER A 193 -14.98 -7.43 -2.99
CA SER A 193 -15.10 -7.36 -4.44
C SER A 193 -15.45 -5.94 -4.91
N PRO A 194 -15.15 -5.57 -6.17
CA PRO A 194 -15.56 -4.27 -6.69
C PRO A 194 -17.06 -4.04 -6.65
N MET A 195 -17.85 -5.11 -6.75
CA MET A 195 -19.31 -5.07 -6.65
C MET A 195 -19.76 -4.64 -5.26
N GLU A 196 -19.23 -5.28 -4.21
CA GLU A 196 -19.56 -4.92 -2.81
C GLU A 196 -19.11 -3.50 -2.46
N ILE A 197 -17.94 -3.05 -2.97
CA ILE A 197 -17.47 -1.67 -2.76
C ILE A 197 -18.42 -0.67 -3.44
N MET A 198 -18.90 -0.98 -4.65
CA MET A 198 -19.86 -0.13 -5.36
C MET A 198 -21.23 -0.14 -4.68
N GLU A 199 -21.66 -1.28 -4.13
CA GLU A 199 -22.88 -1.39 -3.34
C GLU A 199 -22.81 -0.50 -2.09
N ALA A 200 -21.70 -0.57 -1.35
CA ALA A 200 -21.45 0.31 -0.20
C ALA A 200 -21.50 1.80 -0.58
N TYR A 201 -20.92 2.16 -1.73
CA TYR A 201 -21.01 3.52 -2.27
C TYR A 201 -22.45 3.91 -2.63
N SER A 202 -23.19 3.01 -3.28
CA SER A 202 -24.59 3.22 -3.67
C SER A 202 -25.47 3.47 -2.45
N VAL A 203 -25.36 2.62 -1.42
CA VAL A 203 -26.03 2.79 -0.12
C VAL A 203 -25.68 4.15 0.49
N ALA A 204 -24.39 4.49 0.52
CA ALA A 204 -23.94 5.76 1.10
C ALA A 204 -24.57 6.96 0.38
N ARG A 205 -24.67 6.92 -0.96
CA ARG A 205 -25.34 7.97 -1.73
C ARG A 205 -26.85 8.00 -1.52
N GLN A 206 -27.51 6.84 -1.49
CA GLN A 206 -28.96 6.74 -1.33
C GLN A 206 -29.43 7.26 0.04
N PHE A 207 -28.66 7.01 1.10
CA PHE A 207 -29.04 7.33 2.47
C PHE A 207 -28.23 8.48 3.09
N ASN A 208 -27.51 9.26 2.27
CA ASN A 208 -26.65 10.36 2.70
C ASN A 208 -25.67 9.96 3.83
N GLN A 209 -25.00 8.83 3.65
CA GLN A 209 -23.99 8.30 4.56
C GLN A 209 -22.58 8.50 4.00
N ILE A 210 -21.57 8.18 4.80
CA ILE A 210 -20.17 8.39 4.43
C ILE A 210 -19.69 7.18 3.60
N PRO A 211 -19.21 7.35 2.36
CA PRO A 211 -18.68 6.25 1.54
C PRO A 211 -17.27 5.82 1.98
N PRO A 212 -16.83 4.59 1.64
CA PRO A 212 -15.46 4.15 1.95
C PRO A 212 -14.44 4.91 1.10
N ILE A 213 -13.27 5.21 1.67
CA ILE A 213 -12.21 5.96 0.96
C ILE A 213 -11.11 5.07 0.39
N CYS A 214 -10.99 3.83 0.86
CA CYS A 214 -9.95 2.90 0.44
C CYS A 214 -10.41 1.45 0.44
N GLU A 215 -9.73 0.64 -0.37
CA GLU A 215 -9.74 -0.82 -0.30
C GLU A 215 -8.34 -1.32 0.04
N GLN A 216 -8.26 -2.18 1.06
CA GLN A 216 -7.03 -2.87 1.43
C GLN A 216 -6.93 -4.24 0.74
N ALA A 217 -6.17 -4.30 -0.35
CA ALA A 217 -6.07 -5.47 -1.25
C ALA A 217 -4.67 -6.10 -1.28
N GLU A 218 -4.61 -7.42 -1.51
CA GLU A 218 -3.34 -8.12 -1.75
C GLU A 218 -2.74 -7.64 -3.06
N TYR A 219 -1.45 -7.29 -3.05
CA TYR A 219 -0.75 -6.94 -4.28
C TYR A 219 0.74 -7.26 -4.20
N HIS A 220 1.18 -8.08 -5.14
CA HIS A 220 2.56 -8.46 -5.34
C HIS A 220 2.71 -9.05 -6.74
N MET A 221 3.94 -9.37 -7.15
CA MET A 221 4.24 -9.88 -8.50
C MET A 221 3.39 -11.09 -8.92
N PHE A 222 3.00 -11.95 -7.96
CA PHE A 222 2.14 -13.12 -8.22
C PHE A 222 0.63 -12.92 -7.97
N GLN A 223 0.18 -11.72 -7.56
CA GLN A 223 -1.23 -11.39 -7.31
C GLN A 223 -1.50 -9.96 -7.78
N ARG A 224 -2.03 -9.81 -9.00
CA ARG A 224 -2.04 -8.52 -9.73
C ARG A 224 -3.42 -8.03 -10.13
N GLU A 225 -4.31 -8.96 -10.48
CA GLU A 225 -5.55 -8.68 -11.23
C GLU A 225 -6.43 -7.59 -10.57
N LYS A 226 -6.77 -7.76 -9.29
CA LYS A 226 -7.64 -6.81 -8.58
C LYS A 226 -7.07 -5.38 -8.60
N VAL A 227 -5.79 -5.22 -8.28
CA VAL A 227 -5.16 -3.90 -8.10
C VAL A 227 -4.80 -3.25 -9.44
N GLU A 228 -4.40 -4.03 -10.45
CA GLU A 228 -4.03 -3.48 -11.76
C GLU A 228 -5.24 -3.26 -12.68
N VAL A 229 -6.35 -3.99 -12.51
CA VAL A 229 -7.53 -3.91 -13.41
C VAL A 229 -8.75 -3.32 -12.74
N GLN A 230 -9.11 -3.81 -11.55
CA GLN A 230 -10.41 -3.49 -10.94
C GLN A 230 -10.37 -2.20 -10.12
N LEU A 231 -9.34 -1.99 -9.30
CA LEU A 231 -9.22 -0.80 -8.44
C LEU A 231 -9.04 0.52 -9.20
N PRO A 232 -8.33 0.61 -10.34
CA PRO A 232 -8.25 1.86 -11.11
C PRO A 232 -9.63 2.35 -11.57
N GLU A 233 -10.52 1.44 -11.97
CA GLU A 233 -11.90 1.78 -12.33
C GLU A 233 -12.68 2.35 -11.13
N LEU A 234 -12.53 1.75 -9.94
CA LEU A 234 -13.15 2.27 -8.71
C LEU A 234 -12.60 3.65 -8.33
N PHE A 235 -11.28 3.85 -8.45
CA PHE A 235 -10.66 5.15 -8.21
C PHE A 235 -11.23 6.23 -9.13
N HIS A 236 -11.37 5.92 -10.42
CA HIS A 236 -11.92 6.89 -11.38
C HIS A 236 -13.40 7.18 -11.12
N LYS A 237 -14.23 6.14 -10.90
CA LYS A 237 -15.68 6.27 -10.73
C LYS A 237 -16.09 6.88 -9.39
N ILE A 238 -15.54 6.38 -8.29
CA ILE A 238 -16.01 6.71 -6.93
C ILE A 238 -14.91 7.26 -6.01
N GLY A 239 -13.65 7.28 -6.45
CA GLY A 239 -12.56 7.90 -5.71
C GLY A 239 -11.90 7.02 -4.65
N VAL A 240 -12.21 5.73 -4.62
CA VAL A 240 -11.61 4.76 -3.68
C VAL A 240 -10.14 4.55 -4.02
N GLY A 241 -9.26 4.72 -3.04
CA GLY A 241 -7.83 4.45 -3.15
C GLY A 241 -7.45 3.00 -2.89
N ALA A 242 -6.26 2.61 -3.32
CA ALA A 242 -5.70 1.29 -3.03
C ALA A 242 -4.59 1.39 -1.98
N MET A 243 -4.75 0.66 -0.87
CA MET A 243 -3.70 0.43 0.11
C MET A 243 -3.36 -1.06 0.09
N THR A 244 -2.16 -1.43 -0.34
CA THR A 244 -1.89 -2.84 -0.64
C THR A 244 -1.15 -3.55 0.48
N TRP A 245 -1.32 -4.86 0.60
CA TRP A 245 -0.65 -5.69 1.61
C TRP A 245 0.05 -6.92 1.01
N SER A 246 0.94 -7.52 1.82
CA SER A 246 1.81 -8.64 1.43
C SER A 246 2.64 -8.41 0.16
N PRO A 247 3.38 -7.30 0.02
CA PRO A 247 4.19 -7.03 -1.18
C PRO A 247 5.25 -8.10 -1.47
N LEU A 248 5.68 -8.84 -0.44
CA LEU A 248 6.63 -9.95 -0.56
C LEU A 248 5.97 -11.34 -0.50
N ALA A 249 4.64 -11.42 -0.63
CA ALA A 249 3.85 -12.64 -0.53
C ALA A 249 4.23 -13.49 0.71
N CYS A 250 4.16 -12.88 1.91
CA CYS A 250 4.59 -13.52 3.17
C CYS A 250 6.08 -13.93 3.21
N GLY A 251 6.93 -13.22 2.46
CA GLY A 251 8.37 -13.46 2.37
C GLY A 251 8.77 -14.43 1.27
N ILE A 252 7.82 -14.95 0.48
CA ILE A 252 8.10 -15.83 -0.67
C ILE A 252 9.02 -15.14 -1.68
N ILE A 253 8.73 -13.86 -1.97
CA ILE A 253 9.44 -13.08 -3.00
C ILE A 253 10.87 -12.71 -2.55
N SER A 254 11.24 -12.89 -1.28
CA SER A 254 12.63 -12.65 -0.87
C SER A 254 13.60 -13.75 -1.33
N GLY A 255 13.11 -14.82 -1.98
CA GLY A 255 13.93 -15.97 -2.39
C GLY A 255 14.38 -16.89 -1.26
N LYS A 256 14.00 -16.61 0.01
CA LYS A 256 14.48 -17.37 1.18
C LYS A 256 14.05 -18.85 1.20
N TYR A 257 13.12 -19.24 0.35
CA TYR A 257 12.54 -20.58 0.31
C TYR A 257 13.04 -21.45 -0.85
N ASP A 258 14.09 -21.03 -1.57
CA ASP A 258 14.63 -21.79 -2.71
C ASP A 258 15.06 -23.22 -2.32
N SER A 259 15.67 -23.36 -1.13
CA SER A 259 16.18 -24.63 -0.60
C SER A 259 15.29 -25.23 0.50
N GLY A 260 13.98 -24.97 0.47
CA GLY A 260 13.02 -25.44 1.47
C GLY A 260 12.62 -24.37 2.48
N VAL A 261 12.11 -24.77 3.65
CA VAL A 261 11.60 -23.83 4.68
C VAL A 261 12.68 -23.54 5.72
N PRO A 262 13.27 -22.32 5.76
CA PRO A 262 14.27 -21.99 6.76
C PRO A 262 13.70 -22.02 8.18
N PRO A 263 14.51 -22.35 9.19
CA PRO A 263 14.10 -22.18 10.59
C PRO A 263 13.80 -20.70 10.86
N TYR A 264 12.87 -20.43 11.77
CA TYR A 264 12.44 -19.07 12.16
C TYR A 264 11.77 -18.26 11.04
N SER A 265 11.61 -18.81 9.84
CA SER A 265 10.80 -18.20 8.79
C SER A 265 9.31 -18.26 9.14
N ARG A 266 8.50 -17.36 8.55
CA ARG A 266 7.05 -17.35 8.78
C ARG A 266 6.38 -18.70 8.47
N ALA A 267 6.84 -19.39 7.42
CA ALA A 267 6.32 -20.70 7.05
C ALA A 267 6.70 -21.84 8.03
N SER A 268 7.67 -21.61 8.92
CA SER A 268 8.04 -22.55 9.99
C SER A 268 7.18 -22.41 11.24
N LEU A 269 6.41 -21.32 11.38
CA LEU A 269 5.64 -21.02 12.58
C LEU A 269 4.38 -21.89 12.69
N LYS A 270 4.03 -22.27 13.93
CA LYS A 270 2.78 -23.00 14.22
C LYS A 270 1.57 -22.17 13.79
N GLY A 271 0.64 -22.78 13.04
CA GLY A 271 -0.53 -22.10 12.48
C GLY A 271 -0.35 -21.59 11.04
N TYR A 272 0.86 -21.66 10.49
CA TYR A 272 1.18 -21.26 9.11
C TYR A 272 1.42 -22.46 8.18
N GLN A 273 0.83 -23.62 8.50
CA GLN A 273 0.95 -24.81 7.65
C GLN A 273 0.45 -24.55 6.23
N TRP A 274 -0.64 -23.78 6.09
CA TRP A 274 -1.16 -23.33 4.79
C TRP A 274 -0.11 -22.59 3.94
N LEU A 275 0.78 -21.80 4.56
CA LEU A 275 1.84 -21.07 3.86
C LEU A 275 2.96 -22.03 3.46
N LYS A 276 3.32 -22.96 4.33
CA LYS A 276 4.28 -24.04 4.02
C LYS A 276 3.80 -24.89 2.86
N ASP A 277 2.53 -25.29 2.86
CA ASP A 277 1.92 -26.08 1.78
C ASP A 277 1.90 -25.28 0.47
N LYS A 278 1.59 -23.97 0.52
CA LYS A 278 1.65 -23.07 -0.64
C LYS A 278 3.07 -22.99 -1.22
N ILE A 279 4.09 -22.86 -0.38
CA ILE A 279 5.50 -22.79 -0.81
C ILE A 279 5.97 -24.10 -1.44
N LEU A 280 5.61 -25.24 -0.83
CA LEU A 280 6.04 -26.57 -1.29
C LEU A 280 5.19 -27.11 -2.46
N SER A 281 4.08 -26.45 -2.78
CA SER A 281 3.24 -26.78 -3.94
C SER A 281 4.00 -26.65 -5.26
N GLU A 282 3.49 -27.28 -6.32
CA GLU A 282 4.03 -27.11 -7.66
C GLU A 282 4.05 -25.64 -8.09
N GLU A 283 2.98 -24.90 -7.82
CA GLU A 283 2.90 -23.47 -8.12
C GLU A 283 3.92 -22.66 -7.32
N GLY A 284 4.12 -22.97 -6.04
CA GLY A 284 5.16 -22.34 -5.22
C GLY A 284 6.56 -22.53 -5.79
N ARG A 285 6.87 -23.75 -6.28
CA ARG A 285 8.15 -24.04 -6.94
C ARG A 285 8.32 -23.32 -8.27
N ARG A 286 7.25 -23.20 -9.08
CA ARG A 286 7.25 -22.37 -10.31
C ARG A 286 7.52 -20.89 -10.00
N GLN A 287 6.96 -20.38 -8.91
CA GLN A 287 7.23 -19.02 -8.46
C GLN A 287 8.69 -18.85 -8.05
N GLN A 288 9.29 -19.81 -7.31
CA GLN A 288 10.71 -19.75 -6.96
C GLN A 288 11.63 -19.74 -8.20
N ALA A 289 11.31 -20.50 -9.25
CA ALA A 289 12.07 -20.46 -10.50
C ALA A 289 12.08 -19.06 -11.13
N LYS A 290 10.91 -18.41 -11.20
CA LYS A 290 10.79 -17.03 -11.69
C LYS A 290 11.55 -16.02 -10.82
N LEU A 291 11.61 -16.26 -9.51
CA LEU A 291 12.38 -15.39 -8.60
C LEU A 291 13.88 -15.43 -8.90
N LYS A 292 14.43 -16.54 -9.40
CA LYS A 292 15.85 -16.60 -9.84
C LYS A 292 16.11 -15.70 -11.04
N GLU A 293 15.17 -15.65 -11.99
CA GLU A 293 15.28 -14.74 -13.14
C GLU A 293 15.13 -13.27 -12.72
N LEU A 294 14.21 -12.97 -11.79
CA LEU A 294 14.04 -11.63 -11.24
C LEU A 294 15.24 -11.17 -10.39
N GLN A 295 15.94 -12.09 -9.74
CA GLN A 295 17.15 -11.81 -8.99
C GLN A 295 18.24 -11.21 -9.88
N ALA A 296 18.39 -11.70 -11.12
CA ALA A 296 19.34 -11.13 -12.08
C ALA A 296 19.01 -9.66 -12.44
N ILE A 297 17.73 -9.31 -12.52
CA ILE A 297 17.30 -7.92 -12.70
C ILE A 297 17.66 -7.08 -11.47
N ALA A 298 17.39 -7.60 -10.26
CA ALA A 298 17.69 -6.90 -9.01
C ALA A 298 19.20 -6.58 -8.88
N GLU A 299 20.05 -7.55 -9.21
CA GLU A 299 21.52 -7.40 -9.24
C GLU A 299 21.96 -6.33 -10.24
N ARG A 300 21.41 -6.35 -11.46
CA ARG A 300 21.72 -5.33 -12.48
C ARG A 300 21.31 -3.92 -12.05
N LEU A 301 20.27 -3.78 -11.23
CA LEU A 301 19.83 -2.50 -10.68
C LEU A 301 20.57 -2.11 -9.38
N GLY A 302 21.42 -2.99 -8.86
CA GLY A 302 22.13 -2.79 -7.60
C GLY A 302 21.17 -2.71 -6.40
N CYS A 303 20.18 -3.59 -6.34
CA CYS A 303 19.20 -3.66 -5.26
C CYS A 303 18.89 -5.12 -4.89
N THR A 304 18.23 -5.32 -3.75
CA THR A 304 17.76 -6.65 -3.35
C THR A 304 16.43 -7.01 -4.04
N LEU A 305 16.12 -8.30 -4.13
CA LEU A 305 14.84 -8.75 -4.69
C LEU A 305 13.61 -8.23 -3.91
N PRO A 306 13.62 -8.15 -2.56
CA PRO A 306 12.60 -7.44 -1.81
C PRO A 306 12.44 -5.97 -2.20
N GLN A 307 13.54 -5.24 -2.37
CA GLN A 307 13.50 -3.84 -2.80
C GLN A 307 12.88 -3.69 -4.19
N LEU A 308 13.30 -4.54 -5.14
CA LEU A 308 12.73 -4.59 -6.48
C LEU A 308 11.21 -4.85 -6.43
N ALA A 309 10.76 -5.82 -5.64
CA ALA A 309 9.36 -6.19 -5.53
C ALA A 309 8.49 -5.08 -4.93
N ILE A 310 8.95 -4.42 -3.86
CA ILE A 310 8.23 -3.32 -3.23
C ILE A 310 8.19 -2.09 -4.15
N ALA A 311 9.32 -1.76 -4.79
CA ALA A 311 9.37 -0.68 -5.78
C ALA A 311 8.45 -0.97 -6.97
N TRP A 312 8.41 -2.23 -7.42
CA TRP A 312 7.50 -2.67 -8.47
C TRP A 312 6.04 -2.47 -8.06
N CYS A 313 5.64 -2.77 -6.81
CA CYS A 313 4.29 -2.46 -6.34
C CYS A 313 4.00 -0.95 -6.38
N LEU A 314 4.97 -0.12 -5.97
CA LEU A 314 4.84 1.34 -5.93
C LEU A 314 4.92 2.05 -7.28
N ARG A 315 5.34 1.35 -8.34
CA ARG A 315 5.35 1.87 -9.72
C ARG A 315 3.96 2.29 -10.17
N ASN A 316 2.92 1.64 -9.65
CA ASN A 316 1.54 1.94 -9.97
C ASN A 316 1.11 3.20 -9.19
N GLU A 317 0.88 4.30 -9.90
CA GLU A 317 0.38 5.56 -9.30
C GLU A 317 -0.99 5.39 -8.64
N GLY A 318 -1.78 4.37 -9.03
CA GLY A 318 -3.06 4.02 -8.40
C GLY A 318 -2.92 3.39 -7.01
N VAL A 319 -1.73 2.93 -6.63
CA VAL A 319 -1.43 2.44 -5.28
C VAL A 319 -1.02 3.64 -4.41
N SER A 320 -1.84 3.96 -3.42
CA SER A 320 -1.57 5.07 -2.49
C SER A 320 -0.46 4.72 -1.50
N SER A 321 -0.48 3.49 -0.95
CA SER A 321 0.55 2.99 -0.04
C SER A 321 0.68 1.47 -0.09
N VAL A 322 1.88 0.96 0.16
CA VAL A 322 2.20 -0.46 0.32
C VAL A 322 2.51 -0.74 1.80
N LEU A 323 1.73 -1.63 2.43
CA LEU A 323 1.95 -2.07 3.81
C LEU A 323 3.06 -3.13 3.86
N LEU A 324 4.15 -2.76 4.53
CA LEU A 324 5.30 -3.61 4.81
C LEU A 324 5.04 -4.51 6.02
N GLY A 325 5.67 -5.68 6.01
CA GLY A 325 5.85 -6.52 7.18
C GLY A 325 7.34 -6.82 7.36
N ALA A 326 7.82 -6.75 8.60
CA ALA A 326 9.20 -7.03 8.94
C ALA A 326 9.28 -7.71 10.31
N SER A 327 10.18 -8.68 10.43
CA SER A 327 10.46 -9.38 11.69
C SER A 327 11.68 -8.81 12.42
N ASN A 328 12.44 -7.89 11.81
CA ASN A 328 13.61 -7.23 12.42
C ASN A 328 13.90 -5.90 11.70
N THR A 329 14.76 -5.08 12.31
CA THR A 329 15.11 -3.75 11.81
C THR A 329 15.81 -3.79 10.45
N ASP A 330 16.63 -4.81 10.19
CA ASP A 330 17.39 -4.94 8.94
C ASP A 330 16.45 -5.13 7.75
N GLN A 331 15.45 -6.02 7.88
CA GLN A 331 14.41 -6.20 6.86
C GLN A 331 13.63 -4.91 6.63
N LEU A 332 13.31 -4.16 7.70
CA LEU A 332 12.56 -2.91 7.55
C LEU A 332 13.39 -1.87 6.79
N MET A 333 14.67 -1.69 7.14
CA MET A 333 15.56 -0.76 6.44
C MET A 333 15.81 -1.18 4.99
N GLU A 334 16.01 -2.47 4.75
CA GLU A 334 16.11 -3.02 3.39
C GLU A 334 14.86 -2.66 2.59
N ASN A 335 13.66 -2.90 3.14
CA ASN A 335 12.38 -2.64 2.49
C ASN A 335 12.14 -1.14 2.24
N ILE A 336 12.52 -0.26 3.17
CA ILE A 336 12.45 1.21 2.98
C ILE A 336 13.36 1.63 1.82
N GLY A 337 14.50 0.95 1.65
CA GLY A 337 15.43 1.07 0.52
C GLY A 337 14.80 0.90 -0.88
N ALA A 338 13.58 0.36 -0.96
CA ALA A 338 12.84 0.24 -2.23
C ALA A 338 12.51 1.60 -2.86
N ILE A 339 12.44 2.68 -2.06
CA ILE A 339 12.16 4.03 -2.56
C ILE A 339 13.26 4.48 -3.54
N GLN A 340 14.51 4.11 -3.29
CA GLN A 340 15.66 4.45 -4.14
C GLN A 340 15.69 3.62 -5.43
N VAL A 341 14.93 2.52 -5.51
CA VAL A 341 14.82 1.68 -6.70
C VAL A 341 13.75 2.21 -7.67
N LEU A 342 12.71 2.90 -7.16
CA LEU A 342 11.61 3.42 -7.98
C LEU A 342 12.06 4.21 -9.22
N PRO A 343 13.02 5.15 -9.14
CA PRO A 343 13.49 5.89 -10.32
C PRO A 343 14.19 5.02 -11.37
N LYS A 344 14.70 3.85 -10.98
CA LYS A 344 15.41 2.92 -11.86
C LYS A 344 14.46 2.00 -12.65
N LEU A 345 13.17 1.96 -12.29
CA LEU A 345 12.16 1.13 -12.97
C LEU A 345 11.69 1.77 -14.30
N SER A 346 12.54 1.67 -15.32
CA SER A 346 12.18 2.07 -16.68
C SER A 346 11.10 1.15 -17.28
N SER A 347 10.46 1.61 -18.36
CA SER A 347 9.49 0.79 -19.10
C SER A 347 10.08 -0.52 -19.62
N SER A 348 11.37 -0.56 -19.96
CA SER A 348 12.06 -1.78 -20.41
C SER A 348 12.18 -2.81 -19.27
N ILE A 349 12.58 -2.36 -18.07
CA ILE A 349 12.66 -3.23 -16.89
C ILE A 349 11.28 -3.76 -16.51
N VAL A 350 10.25 -2.91 -16.54
CA VAL A 350 8.88 -3.34 -16.24
C VAL A 350 8.40 -4.39 -17.25
N HIS A 351 8.71 -4.23 -18.54
CA HIS A 351 8.37 -5.21 -19.57
C HIS A 351 9.12 -6.55 -19.40
N GLU A 352 10.38 -6.50 -19.02
CA GLU A 352 11.18 -7.70 -18.72
C GLU A 352 10.62 -8.46 -17.52
N VAL A 353 10.27 -7.74 -16.44
CA VAL A 353 9.58 -8.32 -15.28
C VAL A 353 8.23 -8.92 -15.68
N ASP A 354 7.43 -8.23 -16.50
CA ASP A 354 6.15 -8.77 -17.01
C ASP A 354 6.36 -10.05 -17.84
N SER A 355 7.44 -10.13 -18.62
CA SER A 355 7.79 -11.29 -19.45
C SER A 355 8.15 -12.51 -18.59
N ILE A 356 8.98 -12.33 -17.56
CA ILE A 356 9.34 -13.39 -16.60
C ILE A 356 8.11 -13.87 -15.83
N LEU A 357 7.28 -12.92 -15.36
CA LEU A 357 6.10 -13.26 -14.58
C LEU A 357 5.03 -13.94 -15.41
N GLY A 358 4.87 -13.57 -16.69
CA GLY A 358 3.92 -14.18 -17.61
C GLY A 358 2.46 -14.11 -17.15
N ASN A 359 2.14 -13.15 -16.28
CA ASN A 359 0.84 -13.05 -15.60
C ASN A 359 0.26 -11.62 -15.63
N LYS A 360 0.71 -10.81 -16.59
CA LYS A 360 0.18 -9.45 -16.78
C LYS A 360 -1.32 -9.53 -17.01
N PRO A 361 -2.15 -8.93 -16.13
CA PRO A 361 -3.59 -9.05 -16.27
C PRO A 361 -4.08 -8.24 -17.46
N TYR A 362 -5.07 -8.78 -18.18
CA TYR A 362 -5.65 -8.15 -19.37
C TYR A 362 -6.47 -6.91 -18.98
N SER A 363 -6.27 -5.80 -19.70
CA SER A 363 -7.13 -4.62 -19.57
C SER A 363 -8.10 -4.55 -20.74
N LYS A 364 -9.36 -4.11 -20.50
CA LYS A 364 -10.33 -3.88 -21.59
C LYS A 364 -9.84 -2.88 -22.66
N LYS A 365 -8.81 -2.06 -22.34
CA LYS A 365 -8.18 -1.16 -23.32
C LYS A 365 -7.40 -1.90 -24.41
N ASP A 366 -6.96 -3.14 -24.16
CA ASP A 366 -6.15 -3.93 -25.10
C ASP A 366 -7.00 -4.47 -26.28
N TYR A 367 -8.34 -4.47 -26.15
CA TYR A 367 -9.29 -4.96 -27.16
C TYR A 367 -9.49 -4.02 -28.37
N ARG A 368 -8.98 -2.79 -28.31
CA ARG A 368 -9.13 -1.79 -29.38
C ARG A 368 -7.84 -1.58 -30.21
N SER A 369 -6.92 -2.54 -30.15
CA SER A 369 -5.63 -2.53 -30.85
C SER A 369 -5.69 -3.37 -32.12
#